data_AF-A0A1I0TKQ3-F1
#
_entry.id   AF-A0A1I0TKQ3-F1
#
_cell.length_a   1.000
_cell.length_b   1.000
_cell.length_c   1.000
_cell.angle_alpha   90.00
_cell.angle_beta   90.00
_cell.angle_gamma   90.00
#
_symmetry.space_group_name_H-M   'P 1'
#
loop_
_entity.id
_entity.type
_entity.pdbx_description
1 polymer ?
#
loop_
_entity_poly.entity_id
_entity_poly.type
_entity_poly.pdbx_seq_one_letter_code
_entity_poly.pdbx_strand_id
1 'polypeptide(L)'
;MAPGPEGIPQPFPQPLPQTYPQSYGQGGAFGGAGAFGTAFTPSAPSRAYASPRPESYPSADSVADIGSDPRDERDDDAPRGLLESRYEWIVGMMYSFTDERVVRVLIALFTAGMGVCATLEILFGFGARTQPALGIQIGCGVFAFTAALWWLVISWPRLWTLFVFVVLADIGIVAANLTADMPPEFAIGKTAFLAVLGLVAGIFLDRWMLATHMVLSAGGVTAIIGWKLFTTDVPVLGAMVVWVPVVALTIAIPVLLYTFVRAVRLDQN
;
A
#
# COMPACT_ATOMS: atom_id res chain seq x y z
N MET A 1 -51.61 28.97 -72.31
CA MET A 1 -50.82 30.06 -71.69
C MET A 1 -51.66 30.68 -70.58
N ALA A 2 -51.24 30.48 -69.34
CA ALA A 2 -51.63 31.22 -68.14
C ALA A 2 -50.40 31.18 -67.19
N PRO A 3 -49.98 32.31 -66.57
CA PRO A 3 -48.70 32.41 -65.86
C PRO A 3 -48.85 32.28 -64.32
N GLY A 4 -47.80 31.74 -63.67
CA GLY A 4 -47.43 31.95 -62.25
C GLY A 4 -48.30 31.26 -61.18
N PRO A 5 -47.75 30.91 -59.99
CA PRO A 5 -46.92 31.84 -59.22
C PRO A 5 -45.52 31.35 -58.86
N GLU A 6 -44.74 32.36 -58.51
CA GLU A 6 -43.32 32.44 -58.28
C GLU A 6 -42.85 31.65 -57.07
N GLY A 7 -41.62 31.15 -57.17
CA GLY A 7 -40.94 30.41 -56.12
C GLY A 7 -40.64 31.28 -54.90
N ILE A 8 -40.88 30.70 -53.73
CA ILE A 8 -40.41 31.23 -52.46
C ILE A 8 -38.91 30.86 -52.33
N PRO A 9 -38.01 31.83 -52.13
CA PRO A 9 -36.63 31.54 -51.75
C PRO A 9 -36.62 31.03 -50.31
N GLN A 10 -36.24 29.76 -50.10
CA GLN A 10 -35.91 29.26 -48.77
C GLN A 10 -34.61 29.91 -48.30
N PRO A 11 -34.59 30.63 -47.17
CA PRO A 11 -33.35 31.06 -46.55
C PRO A 11 -32.80 29.90 -45.71
N PHE A 12 -31.47 29.84 -45.62
CA PHE A 12 -30.63 29.04 -44.72
C PHE A 12 -30.08 27.71 -45.27
N PRO A 13 -28.74 27.55 -45.29
CA PRO A 13 -28.12 26.24 -45.52
C PRO A 13 -28.46 25.30 -44.36
N GLN A 14 -28.82 24.06 -44.69
CA GLN A 14 -29.00 23.02 -43.68
C GLN A 14 -27.69 22.82 -42.91
N PRO A 15 -27.73 22.76 -41.57
CA PRO A 15 -26.55 22.38 -40.80
C PRO A 15 -26.16 20.95 -41.18
N LEU A 16 -24.87 20.76 -41.49
CA LEU A 16 -24.26 19.44 -41.65
C LEU A 16 -24.59 18.56 -40.44
N PRO A 17 -24.79 17.24 -40.62
CA PRO A 17 -24.98 16.34 -39.50
C PRO A 17 -23.76 16.41 -38.59
N GLN A 18 -23.93 16.99 -37.41
CA GLN A 18 -22.94 16.92 -36.34
C GLN A 18 -22.86 15.46 -35.89
N THR A 19 -21.80 14.77 -36.30
CA THR A 19 -21.33 13.57 -35.61
C THR A 19 -20.84 13.98 -34.24
N TYR A 20 -21.74 13.99 -33.26
CA TYR A 20 -21.37 13.95 -31.85
C TYR A 20 -20.58 12.65 -31.62
N PRO A 21 -19.40 12.69 -30.96
CA PRO A 21 -18.84 11.46 -30.41
C PRO A 21 -19.89 10.88 -29.46
N GLN A 22 -20.21 9.60 -29.65
CA GLN A 22 -21.06 8.86 -28.73
C GLN A 22 -20.57 9.10 -27.30
N SER A 23 -21.41 9.75 -26.50
CA SER A 23 -21.32 9.66 -25.05
C SER A 23 -21.53 8.18 -24.70
N TYR A 24 -20.47 7.49 -24.31
CA TYR A 24 -20.62 6.20 -23.66
C TYR A 24 -21.53 6.39 -22.45
N GLY A 25 -22.65 5.68 -22.48
CA GLY A 25 -23.72 5.76 -21.51
C GLY A 25 -23.21 5.57 -20.09
N GLN A 26 -23.54 6.55 -19.28
CA GLN A 26 -23.67 6.46 -17.84
C GLN A 26 -24.75 5.42 -17.48
N GLY A 27 -24.42 4.46 -16.62
CA GLY A 27 -25.40 3.47 -16.15
C GLY A 27 -24.86 2.44 -15.18
N GLY A 28 -24.37 2.88 -14.01
CA GLY A 28 -23.98 1.98 -12.92
C GLY A 28 -23.31 2.73 -11.77
N ALA A 29 -24.11 3.38 -10.95
CA ALA A 29 -23.70 4.17 -9.79
C ALA A 29 -22.84 3.35 -8.80
N PHE A 30 -21.61 3.81 -8.55
CA PHE A 30 -20.95 3.62 -7.26
C PHE A 30 -20.78 4.99 -6.62
N GLY A 31 -21.66 5.28 -5.66
CA GLY A 31 -21.60 6.47 -4.82
C GLY A 31 -20.32 6.47 -4.00
N GLY A 32 -19.36 7.28 -4.42
CA GLY A 32 -18.20 7.66 -3.61
C GLY A 32 -18.60 8.69 -2.57
N ALA A 33 -19.30 8.26 -1.51
CA ALA A 33 -19.58 9.10 -0.34
C ALA A 33 -19.95 8.30 0.92
N GLY A 34 -19.40 7.09 1.12
CA GLY A 34 -19.76 6.23 2.26
C GLY A 34 -18.62 5.49 2.97
N ALA A 35 -17.42 5.40 2.39
CA ALA A 35 -16.39 4.48 2.90
C ALA A 35 -15.46 5.07 3.99
N PHE A 36 -15.55 6.37 4.30
CA PHE A 36 -14.73 7.02 5.34
C PHE A 36 -15.50 7.37 6.63
N GLY A 37 -16.82 7.12 6.69
CA GLY A 37 -17.67 7.60 7.80
C GLY A 37 -17.97 6.59 8.91
N THR A 38 -17.69 5.30 8.75
CA THR A 38 -18.12 4.25 9.71
C THR A 38 -16.98 3.65 10.55
N ALA A 39 -15.74 4.11 10.37
CA ALA A 39 -14.59 3.64 11.15
C ALA A 39 -14.48 4.27 12.56
N PHE A 40 -15.33 5.24 12.91
CA PHE A 40 -15.22 6.00 14.17
C PHE A 40 -16.56 6.23 14.90
N THR A 41 -17.43 5.22 14.91
CA THR A 41 -18.60 5.22 15.81
C THR A 41 -18.24 4.43 17.08
N PRO A 42 -18.07 5.06 18.25
CA PRO A 42 -17.82 4.34 19.49
C PRO A 42 -19.13 3.72 20.00
N SER A 43 -19.23 2.40 19.98
CA SER A 43 -20.22 1.65 20.75
C SER A 43 -19.49 0.80 21.80
N ALA A 44 -19.52 1.25 23.05
CA ALA A 44 -19.15 0.48 24.25
C ALA A 44 -20.41 -0.23 24.81
N PRO A 45 -20.35 -1.11 25.85
CA PRO A 45 -19.18 -1.71 26.51
C PRO A 45 -19.28 -3.26 26.73
N SER A 46 -18.21 -3.81 27.31
CA SER A 46 -18.14 -4.97 28.22
C SER A 46 -17.97 -6.40 27.67
N ARG A 47 -16.73 -6.86 27.70
CA ARG A 47 -16.42 -8.20 28.24
C ARG A 47 -15.22 -8.09 29.17
N ALA A 48 -15.48 -8.36 30.44
CA ALA A 48 -14.51 -8.36 31.52
C ALA A 48 -13.44 -9.42 31.25
N TYR A 49 -12.18 -8.99 31.12
CA TYR A 49 -11.05 -9.86 31.39
C TYR A 49 -10.72 -9.72 32.87
N ALA A 50 -10.81 -10.83 33.59
CA ALA A 50 -10.45 -10.95 34.98
C ALA A 50 -8.97 -10.65 35.17
N SER A 51 -8.68 -9.65 36.00
CA SER A 51 -7.34 -9.38 36.53
C SER A 51 -6.87 -10.53 37.42
N PRO A 52 -5.60 -10.95 37.35
CA PRO A 52 -5.02 -11.85 38.34
C PRO A 52 -5.04 -11.19 39.72
N ARG A 53 -5.47 -11.97 40.71
CA ARG A 53 -5.59 -11.64 42.13
C ARG A 53 -4.22 -11.30 42.71
N PRO A 54 -4.05 -10.20 43.49
CA PRO A 54 -2.83 -10.00 44.26
C PRO A 54 -2.77 -11.05 45.38
N GLU A 55 -1.65 -11.77 45.44
CA GLU A 55 -1.32 -12.58 46.60
C GLU A 55 -1.11 -11.68 47.82
N SER A 56 -1.64 -12.15 48.95
CA SER A 56 -1.60 -11.54 50.26
C SER A 56 -0.16 -11.36 50.76
N TYR A 57 0.25 -10.12 51.02
CA TYR A 57 1.38 -9.83 51.89
C TYR A 57 1.00 -10.13 53.35
N PRO A 58 1.88 -10.76 54.15
CA PRO A 58 1.63 -10.98 55.56
C PRO A 58 1.76 -9.67 56.35
N SER A 59 0.78 -9.44 57.23
CA SER A 59 0.77 -8.37 58.23
C SER A 59 1.90 -8.57 59.23
N ALA A 60 2.65 -7.51 59.52
CA ALA A 60 3.46 -7.41 60.73
C ALA A 60 3.24 -6.03 61.34
N ASP A 61 2.39 -5.99 62.37
CA ASP A 61 2.42 -4.95 63.38
C ASP A 61 3.78 -4.95 64.11
N SER A 62 4.16 -3.78 64.62
CA SER A 62 5.40 -3.40 65.32
C SER A 62 6.59 -3.14 64.37
N VAL A 63 7.14 -1.94 64.28
CA VAL A 63 7.69 -1.12 65.36
C VAL A 63 7.60 0.36 65.00
N ALA A 64 7.23 1.16 66.00
CA ALA A 64 7.20 2.61 65.94
C ALA A 64 8.61 3.22 65.93
N ASP A 65 8.68 4.38 65.28
CA ASP A 65 9.48 5.54 65.65
C ASP A 65 10.93 5.67 65.13
N ILE A 66 11.25 6.94 64.85
CA ILE A 66 12.55 7.58 64.57
C ILE A 66 12.94 7.73 63.09
N GLY A 67 12.78 8.97 62.61
CA GLY A 67 13.68 9.56 61.61
C GLY A 67 13.00 10.23 60.42
N SER A 68 12.45 11.43 60.62
CA SER A 68 12.12 12.33 59.51
C SER A 68 13.41 12.84 58.84
N ASP A 69 13.79 12.25 57.71
CA ASP A 69 14.76 12.82 56.77
C ASP A 69 14.00 13.42 55.57
N PRO A 70 14.03 14.75 55.36
CA PRO A 70 13.41 15.38 54.21
C PRO A 70 14.45 15.49 53.09
N ARG A 71 14.87 14.36 52.52
CA ARG A 71 15.75 14.35 51.35
C ARG A 71 15.37 13.22 50.39
N ASP A 72 14.90 13.67 49.23
CA ASP A 72 14.94 12.96 47.95
C ASP A 72 14.15 11.64 47.84
N GLU A 73 12.83 11.70 48.00
CA GLU A 73 11.94 10.88 47.16
C GLU A 73 11.58 11.69 45.92
N ARG A 74 12.55 11.80 45.02
CA ARG A 74 12.36 12.33 43.68
C ARG A 74 11.67 11.24 42.87
N ASP A 75 10.50 11.55 42.33
CA ASP A 75 9.68 10.77 41.38
C ASP A 75 10.47 10.35 40.10
N ASP A 76 11.50 9.53 40.22
CA ASP A 76 12.35 9.09 39.11
C ASP A 76 11.92 7.71 38.53
N ASP A 77 10.85 7.10 39.06
CA ASP A 77 10.34 5.79 38.60
C ASP A 77 9.21 5.89 37.54
N ALA A 78 8.57 7.05 37.40
CA ALA A 78 7.56 7.31 36.37
C ALA A 78 8.05 7.13 34.90
N PRO A 79 9.30 7.46 34.52
CA PRO A 79 9.78 7.23 33.15
C PRO A 79 10.16 5.78 32.87
N ARG A 80 10.56 4.99 33.89
CA ARG A 80 10.99 3.60 33.71
C ARG A 80 9.82 2.66 33.43
N GLY A 81 8.70 2.77 34.13
CA GLY A 81 7.50 1.96 33.85
C GLY A 81 6.89 2.21 32.46
N LEU A 82 7.02 3.43 31.92
CA LEU A 82 6.59 3.75 30.56
C LEU A 82 7.50 3.12 29.49
N LEU A 83 8.80 3.02 29.78
CA LEU A 83 9.77 2.35 28.90
C LEU A 83 9.60 0.83 28.96
N GLU A 84 9.39 0.26 30.15
CA GLU A 84 9.11 -1.16 30.36
C GLU A 84 7.83 -1.60 29.63
N SER A 85 6.75 -0.82 29.73
CA SER A 85 5.49 -1.12 29.04
C SER A 85 5.58 -0.97 27.51
N ARG A 86 6.37 -0.01 27.01
CA ARG A 86 6.68 0.09 25.57
C ARG A 86 7.52 -1.09 25.11
N TYR A 87 8.49 -1.51 25.92
CA TYR A 87 9.34 -2.66 25.66
C TYR A 87 8.52 -3.96 25.61
N GLU A 88 7.67 -4.22 26.60
CA GLU A 88 6.78 -5.40 26.62
C GLU A 88 5.78 -5.41 25.47
N TRP A 89 5.25 -4.25 25.06
CA TRP A 89 4.38 -4.15 23.89
C TRP A 89 5.13 -4.43 22.58
N ILE A 90 6.36 -3.94 22.42
CA ILE A 90 7.19 -4.17 21.23
C ILE A 90 7.67 -5.63 21.18
N VAL A 91 8.09 -6.19 22.31
CA VAL A 91 8.43 -7.61 22.44
C VAL A 91 7.21 -8.48 22.19
N GLY A 92 6.03 -8.08 22.67
CA GLY A 92 4.75 -8.72 22.36
C GLY A 92 4.39 -8.64 20.87
N MET A 93 4.72 -7.54 20.19
CA MET A 93 4.56 -7.41 18.74
C MET A 93 5.54 -8.30 17.97
N MET A 94 6.81 -8.37 18.41
CA MET A 94 7.81 -9.29 17.85
C MET A 94 7.42 -10.76 18.07
N TYR A 95 6.87 -11.10 19.23
CA TYR A 95 6.31 -12.42 19.51
C TYR A 95 5.01 -12.69 18.73
N SER A 96 4.22 -11.65 18.42
CA SER A 96 3.06 -11.75 17.52
C SER A 96 3.46 -11.96 16.06
N PHE A 97 4.67 -11.55 15.65
CA PHE A 97 5.26 -11.87 14.34
C PHE A 97 5.90 -13.28 14.29
N THR A 98 5.86 -14.06 15.39
CA THR A 98 6.52 -15.38 15.46
C THR A 98 5.90 -16.44 14.55
N ASP A 99 4.69 -16.21 14.00
CA ASP A 99 4.16 -17.13 13.01
C ASP A 99 4.69 -16.78 11.61
N GLU A 100 5.91 -17.25 11.33
CA GLU A 100 6.55 -17.23 10.00
C GLU A 100 5.54 -17.61 8.90
N ARG A 101 4.66 -18.57 9.20
CA ARG A 101 3.64 -19.04 8.27
C ARG A 101 2.64 -17.96 7.90
N VAL A 102 2.20 -17.14 8.86
CA VAL A 102 1.26 -16.04 8.60
C VAL A 102 1.91 -15.00 7.70
N VAL A 103 3.15 -14.60 8.00
CA VAL A 103 3.88 -13.61 7.17
C VAL A 103 4.06 -14.13 5.75
N ARG A 104 4.46 -15.39 5.59
CA ARG A 104 4.62 -16.03 4.28
C ARG A 104 3.31 -16.11 3.51
N VAL A 105 2.20 -16.46 4.17
CA VAL A 105 0.87 -16.50 3.54
C VAL A 105 0.44 -15.10 3.10
N LEU A 106 0.68 -14.07 3.91
CA LEU A 106 0.38 -12.69 3.54
C LEU A 106 1.18 -12.23 2.32
N ILE A 107 2.50 -12.50 2.29
CA ILE A 107 3.35 -12.19 1.13
C ILE A 107 2.88 -12.98 -0.10
N ALA A 108 2.52 -14.26 0.05
CA ALA A 108 2.01 -15.09 -1.03
C ALA A 108 0.69 -14.54 -1.60
N LEU A 109 -0.28 -14.21 -0.75
CA LEU A 109 -1.57 -13.64 -1.17
C LEU A 109 -1.39 -12.30 -1.89
N PHE A 110 -0.48 -11.47 -1.39
CA PHE A 110 -0.17 -10.19 -2.00
C PHE A 110 0.48 -10.34 -3.37
N THR A 111 1.45 -11.24 -3.46
CA THR A 111 2.13 -11.56 -4.72
C THR A 111 1.16 -12.18 -5.73
N ALA A 112 0.26 -13.06 -5.28
CA ALA A 112 -0.81 -13.61 -6.13
C ALA A 112 -1.79 -12.53 -6.60
N GLY A 113 -2.11 -11.56 -5.73
CA GLY A 113 -2.95 -10.40 -6.07
C GLY A 113 -2.41 -9.62 -7.27
N MET A 114 -1.09 -9.43 -7.36
CA MET A 114 -0.45 -8.84 -8.54
C MET A 114 -0.70 -9.66 -9.81
N GLY A 115 -0.56 -10.98 -9.73
CA GLY A 115 -0.84 -11.89 -10.85
C GLY A 115 -2.31 -11.83 -11.29
N VAL A 116 -3.23 -11.74 -10.33
CA VAL A 116 -4.67 -11.56 -10.59
C VAL A 116 -4.91 -10.24 -11.32
N CYS A 117 -4.34 -9.11 -10.86
CA CYS A 117 -4.47 -7.83 -11.56
C CYS A 117 -3.98 -7.92 -13.01
N ALA A 118 -2.79 -8.47 -13.24
CA ALA A 118 -2.25 -8.64 -14.60
C ALA A 118 -3.15 -9.53 -15.48
N THR A 119 -3.73 -10.59 -14.91
CA THR A 119 -4.63 -11.50 -15.63
C THR A 119 -5.95 -10.82 -16.00
N LEU A 120 -6.55 -10.08 -15.06
CA LEU A 120 -7.80 -9.35 -15.28
C LEU A 120 -7.61 -8.24 -16.31
N GLU A 121 -6.47 -7.56 -16.32
CA GLU A 121 -6.16 -6.55 -17.34
C GLU A 121 -6.21 -7.14 -18.75
N ILE A 122 -5.54 -8.27 -18.95
CA ILE A 122 -5.54 -8.97 -20.24
C ILE A 122 -6.96 -9.39 -20.61
N LEU A 123 -7.73 -9.94 -19.66
CA LEU A 123 -9.08 -10.46 -19.89
C LEU A 123 -10.09 -9.36 -20.23
N PHE A 124 -10.01 -8.20 -19.57
CA PHE A 124 -10.94 -7.09 -19.73
C PHE A 124 -10.49 -6.04 -20.76
N GLY A 125 -9.41 -6.30 -21.50
CA GLY A 125 -8.96 -5.43 -22.59
C GLY A 125 -8.14 -4.21 -22.16
N PHE A 126 -7.71 -4.15 -20.90
CA PHE A 126 -6.72 -3.18 -20.38
C PHE A 126 -5.26 -3.68 -20.53
N GLY A 127 -5.10 -4.89 -21.07
CA GLY A 127 -3.81 -5.50 -21.36
C GLY A 127 -3.06 -4.77 -22.47
N ALA A 128 -1.77 -5.09 -22.58
CA ALA A 128 -0.91 -4.50 -23.58
C ALA A 128 -1.38 -4.80 -25.02
N ARG A 129 -1.35 -3.77 -25.89
CA ARG A 129 -1.83 -3.87 -27.27
C ARG A 129 -0.82 -4.48 -28.25
N THR A 130 0.46 -4.45 -27.92
CA THR A 130 1.52 -5.01 -28.77
C THR A 130 1.94 -6.39 -28.27
N GLN A 131 2.22 -7.32 -29.19
CA GLN A 131 2.71 -8.67 -28.85
C GLN A 131 3.90 -8.68 -27.86
N PRO A 132 4.96 -7.87 -28.03
CA PRO A 132 6.07 -7.87 -27.06
C PRO A 132 5.64 -7.39 -25.68
N ALA A 133 4.82 -6.34 -25.60
CA ALA A 133 4.33 -5.82 -24.32
C ALA A 133 3.36 -6.79 -23.64
N LEU A 134 2.55 -7.52 -24.40
CA LEU A 134 1.70 -8.59 -23.90
C LEU A 134 2.53 -9.73 -23.31
N GLY A 135 3.61 -10.12 -24.00
CA GLY A 135 4.56 -11.12 -23.50
C GLY A 135 5.18 -10.73 -22.16
N ILE A 136 5.55 -9.45 -22.00
CA ILE A 136 6.06 -8.90 -20.73
C ILE A 136 4.99 -9.00 -19.64
N GLN A 137 3.76 -8.56 -19.91
CA GLN A 137 2.67 -8.57 -18.92
C GLN A 137 2.32 -9.99 -18.48
N ILE A 138 2.25 -10.94 -19.42
CA ILE A 138 2.06 -12.37 -19.12
C ILE A 138 3.23 -12.90 -18.29
N GLY A 139 4.47 -12.58 -18.66
CA GLY A 139 5.67 -12.99 -17.92
C GLY A 139 5.65 -12.50 -16.47
N CYS A 140 5.27 -11.24 -16.24
CA CYS A 140 5.09 -10.68 -14.90
C CYS A 140 3.98 -11.40 -14.12
N GLY A 141 2.86 -11.73 -14.77
CA GLY A 141 1.78 -12.51 -14.16
C GLY A 141 2.21 -13.91 -13.74
N VAL A 142 2.91 -14.63 -14.63
CA VAL A 142 3.46 -15.97 -14.37
C VAL A 142 4.48 -15.94 -13.23
N PHE A 143 5.37 -14.95 -13.24
CA PHE A 143 6.31 -14.74 -12.14
C PHE A 143 5.59 -14.53 -10.81
N ALA A 144 4.56 -13.67 -10.79
CA ALA A 144 3.79 -13.38 -9.59
C ALA A 144 3.12 -14.64 -9.00
N PHE A 145 2.46 -15.45 -9.83
CA PHE A 145 1.85 -16.70 -9.35
C PHE A 145 2.88 -17.74 -8.90
N THR A 146 3.99 -17.85 -9.63
CA THR A 146 5.07 -18.79 -9.29
C THR A 146 5.74 -18.39 -7.97
N ALA A 147 6.01 -17.11 -7.78
CA ALA A 147 6.58 -16.57 -6.54
C ALA A 147 5.60 -16.70 -5.37
N ALA A 148 4.29 -16.48 -5.59
CA ALA A 148 3.27 -16.72 -4.57
C ALA A 148 3.24 -18.19 -4.12
N LEU A 149 3.26 -19.13 -5.07
CA LEU A 149 3.32 -20.56 -4.77
C LEU A 149 4.63 -20.92 -4.04
N TRP A 150 5.75 -20.36 -4.48
CA TRP A 150 7.05 -20.54 -3.85
C TRP A 150 7.04 -20.13 -2.37
N TRP A 151 6.42 -18.99 -2.05
CA TRP A 151 6.25 -18.53 -0.66
C TRP A 151 5.42 -19.48 0.21
N LEU A 152 4.42 -20.16 -0.37
CA LEU A 152 3.58 -21.14 0.35
C LEU A 152 4.30 -22.46 0.61
N VAL A 153 5.20 -22.88 -0.29
CA VAL A 153 5.82 -24.22 -0.23
C VAL A 153 7.18 -24.20 0.46
N ILE A 154 7.99 -23.15 0.28
CA ILE A 154 9.37 -23.11 0.78
C ILE A 154 9.43 -22.40 2.13
N SER A 155 10.24 -22.92 3.06
CA SER A 155 10.60 -22.25 4.33
C SER A 155 11.14 -20.84 4.14
N TRP A 156 11.20 -20.05 5.22
CA TRP A 156 11.70 -18.68 5.17
C TRP A 156 13.00 -18.54 4.35
N PRO A 157 13.01 -17.67 3.32
CA PRO A 157 14.15 -17.57 2.42
C PRO A 157 15.33 -16.87 3.10
N ARG A 158 16.53 -17.13 2.57
CA ARG A 158 17.73 -16.40 2.97
C ARG A 158 17.64 -14.93 2.56
N LEU A 159 18.33 -14.06 3.28
CA LEU A 159 18.35 -12.61 3.06
C LEU A 159 18.59 -12.21 1.59
N TRP A 160 19.57 -12.83 0.93
CA TRP A 160 19.86 -12.54 -0.49
C TRP A 160 18.71 -12.93 -1.43
N THR A 161 18.08 -14.08 -1.19
CA THR A 161 16.93 -14.54 -2.00
C THR A 161 15.73 -13.61 -1.80
N LEU A 162 15.51 -13.13 -0.57
CA LEU A 162 14.48 -12.13 -0.28
C LEU A 162 14.74 -10.82 -1.03
N PHE A 163 16.00 -10.36 -1.04
CA PHE A 163 16.39 -9.15 -1.76
C PHE A 163 16.17 -9.28 -3.27
N VAL A 164 16.59 -10.40 -3.87
CA VAL A 164 16.38 -10.67 -5.30
C VAL A 164 14.88 -10.71 -5.62
N PHE A 165 14.06 -11.32 -4.75
CA PHE A 165 12.61 -11.31 -4.91
C PHE A 165 12.04 -9.88 -4.94
N VAL A 166 12.44 -9.02 -4.00
CA VAL A 166 11.97 -7.61 -3.95
C VAL A 166 12.37 -6.86 -5.22
N VAL A 167 13.62 -6.97 -5.66
CA VAL A 167 14.10 -6.29 -6.88
C VAL A 167 13.35 -6.77 -8.13
N LEU A 168 13.16 -8.08 -8.28
CA LEU A 168 12.42 -8.63 -9.42
C LEU A 168 10.93 -8.24 -9.36
N ALA A 169 10.35 -8.17 -8.18
CA ALA A 169 8.97 -7.71 -8.00
C ALA A 169 8.82 -6.22 -8.34
N ASP A 170 9.75 -5.37 -7.91
CA ASP A 170 9.76 -3.94 -8.27
C ASP A 170 9.82 -3.75 -9.79
N ILE A 171 10.78 -4.42 -10.46
CA ILE A 171 10.92 -4.39 -11.91
C ILE A 171 9.66 -4.93 -12.59
N GLY A 172 9.11 -6.05 -12.10
CA GLY A 172 7.91 -6.66 -12.66
C GLY A 172 6.67 -5.75 -12.55
N ILE A 173 6.49 -5.09 -11.40
CA ILE A 173 5.41 -4.12 -11.21
C ILE A 173 5.57 -2.96 -12.19
N VAL A 174 6.77 -2.40 -12.32
CA VAL A 174 7.03 -1.27 -13.21
C VAL A 174 6.80 -1.67 -14.67
N ALA A 175 7.36 -2.80 -15.10
CA ALA A 175 7.21 -3.31 -16.45
C ALA A 175 5.73 -3.56 -16.79
N ALA A 176 4.99 -4.26 -15.94
CA ALA A 176 3.57 -4.54 -16.16
C ALA A 176 2.72 -3.27 -16.27
N ASN A 177 3.01 -2.24 -15.48
CA ASN A 177 2.29 -0.97 -15.54
C ASN A 177 2.64 -0.12 -16.77
N LEU A 178 3.91 -0.13 -17.20
CA LEU A 178 4.32 0.56 -18.42
C LEU A 178 3.73 -0.07 -19.69
N THR A 179 3.58 -1.39 -19.69
CA THR A 179 3.02 -2.13 -20.84
C THR A 179 1.50 -2.09 -20.91
N ALA A 180 0.83 -1.94 -19.76
CA ALA A 180 -0.62 -1.98 -19.70
C ALA A 180 -1.26 -0.72 -20.29
N ASP A 181 -2.34 -0.93 -21.03
CA ASP A 181 -3.08 0.14 -21.69
C ASP A 181 -4.31 0.52 -20.88
N MET A 182 -4.03 1.12 -19.72
CA MET A 182 -5.04 1.62 -18.79
C MET A 182 -4.84 3.12 -18.51
N PRO A 183 -5.91 3.83 -18.08
CA PRO A 183 -5.81 5.19 -17.55
C PRO A 183 -4.81 5.26 -16.38
N PRO A 184 -4.16 6.42 -16.18
CA PRO A 184 -3.11 6.57 -15.18
C PRO A 184 -3.62 6.35 -13.75
N GLU A 185 -4.90 6.63 -13.44
CA GLU A 185 -5.39 6.42 -12.08
C GLU A 185 -5.32 4.95 -11.67
N PHE A 186 -5.67 4.03 -12.60
CA PHE A 186 -5.59 2.59 -12.37
C PHE A 186 -4.14 2.08 -12.34
N ALA A 187 -3.29 2.62 -13.22
CA ALA A 187 -1.87 2.26 -13.26
C ALA A 187 -1.16 2.63 -11.96
N ILE A 188 -1.45 3.82 -11.42
CA ILE A 188 -0.89 4.27 -10.15
C ILE A 188 -1.48 3.48 -8.98
N GLY A 189 -2.78 3.15 -9.00
CA GLY A 189 -3.39 2.29 -7.98
C GLY A 189 -2.64 0.97 -7.78
N LYS A 190 -2.16 0.35 -8.88
CA LYS A 190 -1.34 -0.87 -8.81
C LYS A 190 0.07 -0.68 -8.26
N THR A 191 0.58 0.55 -8.25
CA THR A 191 1.88 0.80 -7.60
C THR A 191 1.79 0.79 -6.08
N ALA A 192 0.59 0.73 -5.49
CA ALA A 192 0.41 0.42 -4.07
C ALA A 192 1.08 -0.92 -3.69
N PHE A 193 1.27 -1.82 -4.66
CA PHE A 193 2.00 -3.05 -4.43
C PHE A 193 3.48 -2.85 -4.04
N LEU A 194 4.09 -1.75 -4.50
CA LEU A 194 5.45 -1.36 -4.10
C LEU A 194 5.51 -0.95 -2.63
N ALA A 195 4.48 -0.29 -2.09
CA ALA A 195 4.49 0.15 -0.69
C ALA A 195 4.54 -1.04 0.28
N VAL A 196 3.81 -2.11 -0.01
CA VAL A 196 3.82 -3.33 0.81
C VAL A 196 5.10 -4.14 0.61
N LEU A 197 5.67 -4.18 -0.60
CA LEU A 197 7.03 -4.70 -0.78
C LEU A 197 8.04 -3.89 0.03
N GLY A 198 7.83 -2.59 0.13
CA GLY A 198 8.59 -1.69 0.99
C GLY A 198 8.45 -2.03 2.47
N LEU A 199 7.30 -2.51 2.94
CA LEU A 199 7.17 -3.03 4.32
C LEU A 199 8.09 -4.23 4.55
N VAL A 200 8.11 -5.17 3.61
CA VAL A 200 9.01 -6.34 3.65
C VAL A 200 10.47 -5.86 3.62
N ALA A 201 10.80 -4.91 2.76
CA ALA A 201 12.14 -4.34 2.69
C ALA A 201 12.56 -3.63 3.98
N GLY A 202 11.67 -2.82 4.56
CA GLY A 202 11.95 -2.04 5.77
C GLY A 202 12.13 -2.89 7.02
N ILE A 203 11.43 -4.01 7.15
CA ILE A 203 11.55 -4.91 8.31
C ILE A 203 12.80 -5.80 8.20
N PHE A 204 13.03 -6.37 7.02
CA PHE A 204 13.94 -7.51 6.87
C PHE A 204 15.26 -7.21 6.18
N LEU A 205 15.37 -6.10 5.43
CA LEU A 205 16.55 -5.82 4.61
C LEU A 205 17.47 -4.75 5.24
N ASP A 206 18.76 -4.81 4.88
CA ASP A 206 19.76 -3.84 5.32
C ASP A 206 19.58 -2.48 4.59
N ARG A 207 20.21 -1.41 5.11
CA ARG A 207 20.10 -0.03 4.61
C ARG A 207 20.27 0.11 3.10
N TRP A 208 21.21 -0.65 2.52
CA TRP A 208 21.52 -0.58 1.08
C TRP A 208 20.46 -1.28 0.23
N MET A 209 19.90 -2.37 0.74
CA MET A 209 18.83 -3.11 0.08
C MET A 209 17.52 -2.33 0.14
N LEU A 210 17.22 -1.68 1.27
CA LEU A 210 16.10 -0.75 1.41
C LEU A 210 16.23 0.45 0.46
N ALA A 211 17.42 1.06 0.40
CA ALA A 211 17.69 2.16 -0.52
C ALA A 211 17.48 1.74 -1.98
N THR A 212 17.86 0.51 -2.35
CA THR A 212 17.62 -0.03 -3.69
C THR A 212 16.13 -0.11 -4.00
N HIS A 213 15.31 -0.67 -3.09
CA HIS A 213 13.87 -0.69 -3.24
C HIS A 213 13.28 0.72 -3.39
N MET A 214 13.72 1.69 -2.58
CA MET A 214 13.24 3.08 -2.67
C MET A 214 13.57 3.73 -4.01
N VAL A 215 14.79 3.53 -4.51
CA VAL A 215 15.19 4.07 -5.82
C VAL A 215 14.38 3.42 -6.93
N LEU A 216 14.19 2.11 -6.90
CA LEU A 216 13.39 1.38 -7.89
C LEU A 216 11.91 1.74 -7.82
N SER A 217 11.33 1.84 -6.63
CA SER A 217 9.91 2.12 -6.45
C SER A 217 9.59 3.58 -6.77
N ALA A 218 10.32 4.55 -6.20
CA ALA A 218 10.09 5.97 -6.48
C ALA A 218 10.43 6.31 -7.94
N GLY A 219 11.54 5.79 -8.46
CA GLY A 219 11.92 5.94 -9.86
C GLY A 219 10.90 5.28 -10.79
N GLY A 220 10.45 4.08 -10.46
CA GLY A 220 9.45 3.33 -11.21
C GLY A 220 8.08 4.03 -11.26
N VAL A 221 7.56 4.47 -10.12
CA VAL A 221 6.29 5.23 -10.04
C VAL A 221 6.40 6.52 -10.86
N THR A 222 7.51 7.23 -10.74
CA THR A 222 7.76 8.47 -11.48
C THR A 222 7.86 8.20 -12.99
N ALA A 223 8.50 7.12 -13.39
CA ALA A 223 8.58 6.71 -14.80
C ALA A 223 7.22 6.33 -15.37
N ILE A 224 6.38 5.60 -14.61
CA ILE A 224 5.02 5.22 -15.03
C ILE A 224 4.18 6.48 -15.29
N ILE A 225 4.18 7.43 -14.36
CA ILE A 225 3.39 8.65 -14.52
C ILE A 225 3.94 9.54 -15.61
N GLY A 226 5.27 9.73 -15.65
CA GLY A 226 5.92 10.49 -16.72
C GLY A 226 5.55 9.93 -18.08
N TRP A 227 5.67 8.60 -18.26
CA TRP A 227 5.26 7.92 -19.49
C TRP A 227 3.80 8.17 -19.84
N LYS A 228 2.88 7.99 -18.88
CA LYS A 228 1.44 8.18 -19.11
C LYS A 228 1.07 9.63 -19.42
N LEU A 229 1.77 10.62 -18.84
CA LEU A 229 1.60 12.03 -19.19
C LEU A 229 2.03 12.34 -20.64
N PHE A 230 3.03 11.62 -21.17
CA PHE A 230 3.45 11.79 -22.56
C PHE A 230 2.56 11.03 -23.56
N THR A 231 1.94 9.93 -23.14
CA THR A 231 1.17 9.06 -24.05
C THR A 231 -0.35 9.23 -23.95
N THR A 232 -0.86 9.96 -22.96
CA THR A 232 -2.30 10.07 -22.68
C THR A 232 -2.64 11.52 -22.34
N ASP A 233 -3.78 12.01 -22.83
CA ASP A 233 -4.28 13.38 -22.60
C ASP A 233 -4.82 13.58 -21.17
N VAL A 234 -3.97 13.34 -20.18
CA VAL A 234 -4.33 13.45 -18.76
C VAL A 234 -3.88 14.81 -18.23
N PRO A 235 -4.75 15.56 -17.53
CA PRO A 235 -4.36 16.81 -16.91
C PRO A 235 -3.18 16.62 -15.94
N VAL A 236 -2.12 17.42 -16.11
CA VAL A 236 -0.91 17.34 -15.27
C VAL A 236 -1.25 17.46 -13.79
N LEU A 237 -2.17 18.36 -13.43
CA LEU A 237 -2.62 18.51 -12.04
C LEU A 237 -3.23 17.22 -11.48
N GLY A 238 -4.07 16.53 -12.27
CA GLY A 238 -4.68 15.26 -11.87
C GLY A 238 -3.63 14.17 -11.64
N ALA A 239 -2.65 14.05 -12.53
CA ALA A 239 -1.56 13.10 -12.37
C ALA A 239 -0.69 13.40 -11.13
N MET A 240 -0.40 14.68 -10.85
CA MET A 240 0.40 15.08 -9.69
C MET A 240 -0.32 14.82 -8.36
N VAL A 241 -1.64 15.04 -8.30
CA VAL A 241 -2.46 14.76 -7.11
C VAL A 241 -2.42 13.29 -6.72
N VAL A 242 -2.28 12.38 -7.69
CA VAL A 242 -2.17 10.93 -7.42
C VAL A 242 -0.71 10.51 -7.22
N TRP A 243 0.25 11.11 -7.94
CA TRP A 243 1.67 10.80 -7.82
C TRP A 243 2.25 11.08 -6.43
N VAL A 244 2.03 12.30 -5.91
CA VAL A 244 2.68 12.77 -4.67
C VAL A 244 2.36 11.84 -3.49
N PRO A 245 1.08 11.48 -3.22
CA PRO A 245 0.76 10.58 -2.12
C PRO A 245 1.39 9.20 -2.30
N VAL A 246 1.42 8.66 -3.51
CA VAL A 246 1.95 7.31 -3.75
C VAL A 246 3.47 7.27 -3.58
N VAL A 247 4.21 8.25 -4.10
CA VAL A 247 5.66 8.35 -3.88
C VAL A 247 5.95 8.58 -2.40
N ALA A 248 5.16 9.44 -1.74
CA ALA A 248 5.31 9.65 -0.30
C ALA A 248 5.08 8.35 0.49
N LEU A 249 4.04 7.57 0.19
CA LEU A 249 3.73 6.32 0.88
C LEU A 249 4.79 5.23 0.62
N THR A 250 5.25 5.09 -0.63
CA THR A 250 6.27 4.09 -1.01
C THR A 250 7.65 4.37 -0.40
N ILE A 251 7.96 5.61 -0.04
CA ILE A 251 9.22 5.98 0.62
C ILE A 251 9.05 6.09 2.13
N ALA A 252 8.10 6.89 2.60
CA ALA A 252 8.00 7.26 4.02
C ALA A 252 7.70 6.06 4.90
N ILE A 253 6.77 5.18 4.49
CA ILE A 253 6.39 4.01 5.28
C ILE A 253 7.59 3.07 5.49
N PRO A 254 8.31 2.63 4.42
CA PRO A 254 9.48 1.77 4.61
C PRO A 254 10.62 2.41 5.39
N VAL A 255 10.89 3.72 5.21
CA VAL A 255 11.90 4.45 6.00
C VAL A 255 11.52 4.42 7.48
N LEU A 256 10.28 4.82 7.82
CA LEU A 256 9.82 4.90 9.20
C LEU A 256 9.91 3.53 9.88
N LEU A 257 9.44 2.49 9.19
CA LEU A 257 9.50 1.12 9.67
C LEU A 257 10.93 0.65 9.91
N TYR A 258 11.84 0.91 8.98
CA TYR A 258 13.27 0.59 9.12
C TYR A 258 13.89 1.32 10.32
N THR A 259 13.63 2.62 10.47
CA THR A 259 14.16 3.40 11.60
C THR A 259 13.61 2.91 12.92
N PHE A 260 12.32 2.54 12.99
CA PHE A 260 11.68 2.00 14.18
C PHE A 260 12.29 0.64 14.57
N VAL A 261 12.34 -0.31 13.63
CA VAL A 261 12.94 -1.63 13.88
C VAL A 261 14.39 -1.52 14.31
N ARG A 262 15.15 -0.57 13.73
CA ARG A 262 16.56 -0.36 14.08
C ARG A 262 16.73 0.30 15.45
N ALA A 263 15.88 1.27 15.80
CA ALA A 263 15.88 1.88 17.13
C ALA A 263 15.65 0.83 18.22
N VAL A 264 14.64 -0.03 18.03
CA VAL A 264 14.34 -1.13 18.97
C VAL A 264 15.52 -2.09 19.15
N ARG A 265 16.23 -2.43 18.07
CA ARG A 265 17.41 -3.32 18.15
C ARG A 265 18.60 -2.67 18.85
N LEU A 266 18.72 -1.34 18.79
CA LEU A 266 19.80 -0.63 19.49
C LEU A 266 19.51 -0.53 20.99
N ASP A 267 18.25 -0.39 21.39
CA ASP A 267 17.86 -0.37 22.82
C ASP A 267 18.04 -1.73 23.53
N GLN A 268 18.18 -2.82 22.76
CA GLN A 268 18.39 -4.18 23.28
C GLN A 268 19.87 -4.57 23.49
N ASN A 269 20.82 -3.76 23.02
CA ASN A 269 22.26 -4.03 23.11
C ASN A 269 22.95 -3.02 24.04
#